data_AF-D3AYS7-F1
#
_entry.id   AF-D3AYS7-F1
#
_cell.length_a   1.000
_cell.length_b   1.000
_cell.length_c   1.000
_cell.angle_alpha   90.00
_cell.angle_beta   90.00
_cell.angle_gamma   90.00
#
_symmetry.space_group_name_H-M   'P 1'
#
loop_
_entity.id
_entity.type
_entity.pdbx_description
1 polymer ?
#
loop_
_entity_poly.entity_id
_entity_poly.type
_entity_poly.pdbx_seq_one_letter_code
_entity_poly.pdbx_strand_id
1 'polypeptide(L)' 'IIVDADNTAYEMFMDFTYGGNRIQKTQWAFQQWKDNKVIKEEFF' A
#
# COMPACT_ATOMS: atom_id res chain seq x y z
N ILE A 1 -9.39 -2.48 -3.89
CA ILE A 1 -9.08 -1.04 -3.89
C ILE A 1 -10.34 -0.28 -3.52
N ILE A 2 -10.21 0.72 -2.67
CA ILE A 2 -11.25 1.66 -2.24
C ILE A 2 -10.78 3.03 -2.73
N VAL A 3 -11.69 3.82 -3.28
CA VAL A 3 -11.40 5.16 -3.80
C VAL A 3 -12.38 6.15 -3.19
N ASP A 4 -11.87 7.25 -2.63
CA ASP A 4 -12.66 8.35 -2.09
C ASP A 4 -11.98 9.69 -2.40
N ALA A 5 -12.57 10.46 -3.32
CA ALA A 5 -12.00 11.68 -3.89
C ALA A 5 -10.54 11.49 -4.34
N ASP A 6 -9.61 12.23 -3.73
CA ASP A 6 -8.18 12.16 -4.01
C ASP A 6 -7.45 11.05 -3.23
N ASN A 7 -8.16 10.16 -2.54
CA ASN A 7 -7.57 9.11 -1.74
C ASN A 7 -7.86 7.72 -2.30
N THR A 8 -6.89 6.83 -2.18
CA THR A 8 -7.05 5.41 -2.50
C THR A 8 -6.54 4.54 -1.37
N ALA A 9 -7.25 3.47 -1.05
CA ALA A 9 -6.77 2.45 -0.12
C ALA A 9 -6.80 1.06 -0.77
N TYR A 10 -5.80 0.24 -0.51
CA TYR A 10 -5.76 -1.14 -1.02
C TYR A 10 -5.03 -2.06 -0.06
N GLU A 11 -5.49 -3.30 -0.01
CA GLU A 11 -4.84 -4.37 0.73
C GLU A 11 -3.78 -5.05 -0.15
N MET A 12 -2.60 -5.26 0.42
CA MET A 12 -1.48 -5.93 -0.20
C MET A 12 -1.25 -7.25 0.48
N PHE A 13 -1.21 -8.33 -0.31
CA PHE A 13 -0.76 -9.64 0.11
C PHE A 13 0.65 -9.84 -0.44
N MET A 14 1.64 -9.90 0.45
CA MET A 14 3.04 -9.96 0.10
C MET A 14 3.62 -11.31 0.52
N ASP A 15 4.36 -11.93 -0.41
CA ASP A 15 5.13 -13.15 -0.17
C ASP A 15 6.52 -12.94 -0.79
N PHE A 16 7.53 -12.74 0.05
CA PHE A 16 8.87 -12.38 -0.39
C PHE A 16 9.94 -13.01 0.50
N THR A 17 11.18 -13.04 0.01
CA THR A 17 12.33 -13.51 0.77
C THR A 17 13.16 -12.32 1.26
N TYR A 18 13.45 -12.27 2.56
CA TYR A 18 14.30 -11.26 3.17
C TYR A 18 15.32 -11.90 4.12
N GLY A 19 16.61 -11.63 3.89
CA GLY A 19 17.70 -12.24 4.66
C GLY A 19 17.69 -13.77 4.65
N GLY A 20 17.24 -14.39 3.54
CA GLY A 20 17.10 -15.84 3.42
C GLY A 20 15.83 -16.44 4.03
N ASN A 21 14.99 -15.63 4.68
CA ASN A 21 13.73 -16.08 5.29
C ASN A 21 12.54 -15.71 4.41
N ARG A 22 11.61 -16.65 4.22
CA ARG A 22 10.31 -16.36 3.58
C ARG A 22 9.43 -15.58 4.56
N ILE A 23 8.94 -14.44 4.12
CA ILE A 23 8.03 -13.58 4.85
C ILE A 23 6.72 -13.51 4.08
N GLN A 24 5.62 -13.76 4.77
CA GLN A 24 4.27 -13.54 4.27
C GLN A 24 3.61 -12.46 5.13
N LYS A 25 3.08 -11.42 4.49
CA LYS A 25 2.49 -10.27 5.19
C LYS A 25 1.26 -9.77 4.45
N THR A 26 0.20 -9.47 5.21
CA THR A 26 -0.92 -8.65 4.75
C THR A 26 -0.74 -7.24 5.31
N GLN A 27 -0.93 -6.22 4.47
CA GLN A 27 -0.79 -4.82 4.86
C GLN A 27 -1.74 -3.94 4.06
N TRP A 28 -2.29 -2.92 4.67
CA TRP A 28 -3.04 -1.89 3.97
C TRP A 28 -2.13 -0.73 3.57
N ALA A 29 -2.30 -0.22 2.36
CA ALA A 29 -1.70 1.02 1.89
C ALA A 29 -2.80 2.05 1.67
N PHE A 30 -2.60 3.26 2.20
CA PHE A 30 -3.45 4.43 1.99
C PHE A 30 -2.63 5.49 1.30
N GLN A 31 -3.13 5.99 0.17
CA GLN A 31 -2.47 7.00 -0.65
C GLN A 31 -3.36 8.24 -0.78
N GLN A 32 -2.73 9.42 -0.76
CA GLN A 32 -3.33 10.69 -1.16
C GLN A 32 -2.70 11.17 -2.47
N TRP A 33 -3.54 11.60 -3.40
CA TRP A 33 -3.16 12.03 -4.73
C TRP A 33 -3.31 13.55 -4.89
N LYS A 34 -2.46 14.13 -5.75
CA LYS A 34 -2.60 15.51 -6.24
C LYS A 34 -1.92 15.62 -7.60
N ASP A 35 -2.58 16.23 -8.58
CA ASP A 35 -2.05 16.43 -9.93
C ASP A 35 -1.51 15.12 -10.55
N ASN A 36 -2.27 14.03 -10.39
CA ASN A 36 -1.94 12.66 -10.81
C ASN A 36 -0.67 12.06 -10.20
N LYS A 37 -0.24 12.56 -9.05
CA LYS A 37 0.91 12.04 -8.29
C LYS A 37 0.49 11.66 -6.88
N VAL A 38 1.05 10.58 -6.35
CA VAL A 38 0.93 10.26 -4.92
C VAL A 38 1.79 11.25 -4.15
N ILE A 39 1.18 11.98 -3.21
CA ILE A 39 1.86 12.96 -2.36
C ILE A 39 2.03 12.50 -0.91
N LYS A 40 1.30 11.46 -0.49
CA LYS A 40 1.41 10.82 0.83
C LYS A 40 1.04 9.35 0.71
N GLU A 41 1.76 8.50 1.43
CA GLU A 41 1.46 7.08 1.57
C GLU A 41 1.67 6.64 3.03
N GLU A 42 0.67 5.95 3.59
CA GLU A 42 0.68 5.40 4.94
C GLU A 42 0.36 3.90 4.90
N PHE A 43 1.02 3.12 5.76
CA PHE A 43 0.84 1.67 5.80
C PHE A 43 0.38 1.19 7.18
N PHE A 44 -0.58 0.27 7.21
CA PHE A 44 -1.15 -0.34 8.41
C PHE A 44 -1.05 -1.85 8.35
#